data_AF-A0A1G5QZZ0-F1
#
_entry.id   AF-A0A1G5QZZ0-F1
#
_cell.length_a   1.000
_cell.length_b   1.000
_cell.length_c   1.000
_cell.angle_alpha   90.00
_cell.angle_beta   90.00
_cell.angle_gamma   90.00
#
_symmetry.space_group_name_H-M   'P 1'
#
loop_
_entity.id
_entity.type
_entity.pdbx_description
1 polymer ?
#
loop_
_entity_poly.entity_id
_entity_poly.type
_entity_poly.pdbx_seq_one_letter_code
_entity_poly.pdbx_strand_id
1 'polypeptide(L)'
;MTANQKFKLLGFTRYGKLSANVMVLATGKTITMGLKELADSDISEDLSRHELSTIYRKLYSHSNIVTAYELGDRHERSWQAYLLISIALSVIYIFSTICGVKPIHIPIFDIVTPPGVFIYPITFLLVDILNEFYGLRLARRTIIISFAANLLFVLGLWGTALMPGVPGWEFGATYNGIVNSIVSVLLASSLAYFISENINSYLLCKIKSLTNSKYLFLRVITSTVIASAFDSIIFCSVAFYGVLGIDIIKEMIIAQFLIKVAYSILGVGPIYLVRKIFRNYINRPTDAPVNKKLAEV
;
A
#
# COMPACT_ATOMS: atom_id res chain seq x y z
N MET A 1 -33.70 -5.51 -7.78
CA MET A 1 -34.03 -4.84 -6.51
C MET A 1 -32.77 -4.13 -6.05
N THR A 2 -32.79 -2.81 -6.10
CA THR A 2 -31.67 -1.92 -5.75
C THR A 2 -31.49 -1.92 -4.22
N ALA A 3 -30.51 -2.66 -3.72
CA ALA A 3 -30.17 -2.67 -2.29
C ALA A 3 -29.24 -1.49 -1.93
N ASN A 4 -29.25 -1.08 -0.65
CA ASN A 4 -28.44 -0.02 -0.07
C ASN A 4 -28.74 1.38 -0.64
N GLN A 5 -30.01 1.78 -0.71
CA GLN A 5 -30.39 3.13 -1.15
C GLN A 5 -30.47 4.13 0.00
N LYS A 6 -30.89 3.68 1.19
CA LYS A 6 -31.13 4.52 2.36
C LYS A 6 -30.19 4.18 3.51
N PHE A 7 -29.83 2.91 3.66
CA PHE A 7 -29.05 2.42 4.78
C PHE A 7 -27.86 1.57 4.32
N LYS A 8 -26.81 1.54 5.13
CA LYS A 8 -25.65 0.69 4.91
C LYS A 8 -25.13 0.11 6.22
N LEU A 9 -24.98 -1.21 6.27
CA LEU A 9 -24.37 -1.88 7.42
C LEU A 9 -22.89 -1.48 7.50
N LEU A 10 -22.47 -0.91 8.61
CA LEU A 10 -21.06 -0.59 8.86
C LEU A 10 -20.37 -1.69 9.64
N GLY A 11 -21.07 -2.30 10.60
CA GLY A 11 -20.48 -3.39 11.36
C GLY A 11 -21.22 -3.82 12.60
N PHE A 12 -20.55 -4.60 13.43
CA PHE A 12 -21.07 -5.05 14.73
C PHE A 12 -20.21 -4.49 15.86
N THR A 13 -20.84 -4.06 16.94
CA THR A 13 -20.19 -3.60 18.17
C THR A 13 -20.67 -4.43 19.35
N ARG A 14 -19.80 -4.64 20.34
CA ARG A 14 -20.08 -5.49 21.50
C ARG A 14 -19.81 -4.73 22.81
N TYR A 15 -20.66 -3.75 23.10
CA TYR A 15 -20.71 -3.10 24.42
C TYR A 15 -21.88 -3.72 25.21
N GLY A 16 -21.61 -4.76 26.00
CA GLY A 16 -22.61 -5.47 26.80
C GLY A 16 -23.53 -6.43 26.02
N LYS A 17 -24.22 -5.94 24.97
CA LYS A 17 -25.02 -6.75 24.03
C LYS A 17 -24.49 -6.58 22.60
N LEU A 18 -24.67 -7.61 21.77
CA LEU A 18 -24.20 -7.60 20.38
C LEU A 18 -25.15 -6.72 19.54
N SER A 19 -24.62 -5.59 19.08
CA SER A 19 -25.36 -4.56 18.34
C SER A 19 -24.78 -4.37 16.95
N ALA A 20 -25.62 -3.95 16.01
CA ALA A 20 -25.23 -3.63 14.64
C ALA A 20 -25.22 -2.10 14.45
N ASN A 21 -24.18 -1.61 13.78
CA ASN A 21 -24.01 -0.22 13.41
C ASN A 21 -24.46 -0.04 11.95
N VAL A 22 -25.48 0.78 11.75
CA VAL A 22 -26.03 1.11 10.43
C VAL A 22 -25.86 2.59 10.17
N MET A 23 -25.42 2.96 8.97
CA MET A 23 -25.30 4.34 8.52
C MET A 23 -26.49 4.73 7.67
N VAL A 24 -27.08 5.89 7.96
CA VAL A 24 -28.09 6.52 7.11
C VAL A 24 -27.38 7.26 5.98
N LEU A 25 -27.57 6.86 4.73
CA LEU A 25 -26.84 7.42 3.58
C LEU A 25 -27.19 8.89 3.30
N ALA A 26 -28.42 9.30 3.62
CA ALA A 26 -28.88 10.68 3.41
C ALA A 26 -28.27 11.69 4.41
N THR A 27 -27.96 11.26 5.63
CA THR A 27 -27.50 12.16 6.72
C THR A 27 -26.10 11.84 7.23
N GLY A 28 -25.52 10.70 6.84
CA GLY A 28 -24.22 10.22 7.34
C GLY A 28 -24.23 9.81 8.83
N LYS A 29 -25.39 9.86 9.50
CA LYS A 29 -25.52 9.53 10.92
C LYS A 29 -25.46 8.01 11.13
N THR A 30 -24.70 7.58 12.13
CA THR A 30 -24.60 6.16 12.52
C THR A 30 -25.59 5.84 13.63
N ILE A 31 -26.41 4.82 13.44
CA ILE A 31 -27.36 4.30 14.40
C ILE A 31 -26.87 2.94 14.87
N THR A 32 -26.80 2.75 16.19
CA THR A 32 -26.45 1.48 16.83
C THR A 32 -27.70 0.85 17.40
N MET A 33 -28.03 -0.36 16.98
CA MET A 33 -29.24 -1.07 17.41
C MET A 33 -28.97 -2.55 17.67
N GLY A 34 -29.80 -3.20 18.47
CA GLY A 34 -29.64 -4.62 18.75
C GLY A 34 -29.79 -5.47 17.48
N LEU A 35 -29.11 -6.62 17.40
CA LEU A 35 -29.21 -7.50 16.22
C LEU A 35 -30.64 -7.98 15.93
N LYS A 36 -31.41 -8.31 16.97
CA LYS A 36 -32.82 -8.72 16.83
C LYS A 36 -33.68 -7.56 16.35
N GLU A 37 -33.51 -6.41 16.97
CA GLU A 37 -34.19 -5.15 16.61
C GLU A 37 -33.88 -4.71 15.18
N LEU A 38 -32.64 -4.89 14.71
CA LEU A 38 -32.27 -4.62 13.33
C LEU A 38 -32.95 -5.59 12.35
N ALA A 39 -32.99 -6.88 12.68
CA ALA A 39 -33.59 -7.90 11.83
C ALA A 39 -35.10 -7.72 11.67
N ASP A 40 -35.78 -7.22 12.71
CA ASP A 40 -37.23 -7.00 12.73
C ASP A 40 -37.63 -5.60 12.21
N SER A 41 -36.66 -4.72 11.89
CA SER A 41 -36.92 -3.35 11.43
C SER A 41 -37.02 -3.21 9.90
N ASP A 42 -37.70 -2.15 9.44
CA ASP A 42 -37.77 -1.73 8.03
C ASP A 42 -36.39 -1.47 7.39
N ILE A 43 -35.35 -1.28 8.21
CA ILE A 43 -33.96 -1.11 7.77
C ILE A 43 -33.44 -2.41 7.13
N SER A 44 -33.90 -3.57 7.60
CA SER A 44 -33.50 -4.86 7.07
C SER A 44 -33.91 -5.04 5.60
N GLU A 45 -35.02 -4.44 5.18
CA GLU A 45 -35.55 -4.58 3.82
C GLU A 45 -34.71 -3.84 2.76
N ASP A 46 -33.99 -2.78 3.17
CA ASP A 46 -33.10 -2.01 2.29
C ASP A 46 -31.67 -2.59 2.21
N LEU A 47 -31.29 -3.47 3.15
CA LEU A 47 -29.96 -4.07 3.20
C LEU A 47 -29.75 -5.12 2.10
N SER A 48 -28.52 -5.25 1.62
CA SER A 48 -28.19 -6.26 0.60
C SER A 48 -28.34 -7.69 1.14
N ARG A 49 -28.61 -8.66 0.25
CA ARG A 49 -28.67 -10.09 0.61
C ARG A 49 -27.42 -10.58 1.35
N HIS A 50 -26.25 -10.03 1.02
CA HIS A 50 -24.99 -10.36 1.70
C HIS A 50 -24.94 -9.81 3.13
N GLU A 51 -25.45 -8.60 3.37
CA GLU A 51 -25.53 -7.97 4.68
C GLU A 51 -26.55 -8.67 5.58
N LEU A 52 -27.74 -8.97 5.05
CA LEU A 52 -28.77 -9.75 5.73
C LEU A 52 -28.28 -11.15 6.12
N SER A 53 -27.64 -11.86 5.20
CA SER A 53 -27.03 -13.16 5.49
C SER A 53 -26.01 -13.06 6.63
N THR A 54 -25.26 -11.96 6.71
CA THR A 54 -24.26 -11.73 7.77
C THR A 54 -24.93 -11.44 9.12
N ILE A 55 -26.00 -10.64 9.14
CA ILE A 55 -26.80 -10.35 10.34
C ILE A 55 -27.40 -11.63 10.90
N TYR A 56 -28.12 -12.40 10.08
CA TYR A 56 -28.75 -13.66 10.51
C TYR A 56 -27.72 -14.71 10.93
N ARG A 57 -26.59 -14.80 10.24
CA ARG A 57 -25.48 -15.67 10.65
C ARG A 57 -24.92 -15.28 12.02
N LYS A 58 -24.87 -13.99 12.35
CA LYS A 58 -24.41 -13.51 13.66
C LYS A 58 -25.47 -13.67 14.76
N LEU A 59 -26.75 -13.58 14.40
CA LEU A 59 -27.89 -13.71 15.31
C LEU A 59 -28.10 -15.16 15.75
N TYR A 60 -27.90 -16.12 14.84
CA TYR A 60 -28.17 -17.54 15.07
C TYR A 60 -26.94 -18.43 15.25
N SER A 61 -25.73 -17.95 14.97
CA SER A 61 -24.51 -18.74 15.17
C SER A 61 -23.82 -18.38 16.48
N HIS A 62 -23.32 -19.40 17.18
CA HIS A 62 -22.59 -19.25 18.44
C HIS A 62 -21.47 -18.19 18.33
N SER A 63 -21.34 -17.43 19.43
CA SER A 63 -20.64 -16.15 19.67
C SER A 63 -19.22 -15.89 19.11
N ASN A 64 -18.65 -16.75 18.28
CA ASN A 64 -17.24 -16.73 17.88
C ASN A 64 -16.98 -16.67 16.36
N ILE A 65 -17.97 -16.35 15.52
CA ILE A 65 -17.73 -16.22 14.07
C ILE A 65 -17.36 -14.78 13.70
N VAL A 66 -16.11 -14.62 13.25
CA VAL A 66 -15.58 -13.39 12.66
C VAL A 66 -16.31 -13.14 11.34
N THR A 67 -17.03 -12.02 11.26
CA THR A 67 -17.76 -11.61 10.05
C THR A 67 -17.01 -10.48 9.36
N ALA A 68 -17.07 -10.40 8.03
CA ALA A 68 -16.38 -9.39 7.20
C ALA A 68 -16.75 -7.92 7.54
N TYR A 69 -17.76 -7.73 8.39
CA TYR A 69 -18.30 -6.45 8.84
C TYR A 69 -17.85 -6.06 10.25
N GLU A 70 -16.94 -6.78 10.92
CA GLU A 70 -16.28 -6.24 12.13
C GLU A 70 -15.25 -5.16 11.75
N LEU A 71 -15.76 -3.97 11.33
CA LEU A 71 -14.95 -2.75 11.17
C LEU A 71 -14.44 -2.20 12.52
N GLY A 72 -14.88 -2.79 13.64
CA GLY A 72 -14.48 -2.42 15.00
C GLY A 72 -13.26 -3.17 15.55
N ASP A 73 -12.69 -4.15 14.82
CA ASP A 73 -11.58 -4.96 15.34
C ASP A 73 -10.38 -4.98 14.38
N ARG A 74 -9.98 -3.80 13.89
CA ARG A 74 -8.56 -3.62 13.56
C ARG A 74 -7.80 -3.54 14.88
N HIS A 75 -7.51 -4.70 15.45
CA HIS A 75 -6.55 -4.88 16.55
C HIS A 75 -5.40 -3.88 16.37
N GLU A 76 -4.96 -3.23 17.45
CA GLU A 76 -3.88 -2.22 17.43
C GLU A 76 -2.66 -2.70 16.61
N ARG A 77 -2.37 -4.00 16.68
CA ARG A 77 -1.34 -4.70 15.89
C ARG A 77 -1.48 -4.56 14.38
N SER A 78 -2.70 -4.53 13.85
CA SER A 78 -2.96 -4.35 12.42
C SER A 78 -2.68 -2.92 11.95
N TRP A 79 -2.95 -1.91 12.79
CA TRP A 79 -2.57 -0.53 12.51
C TRP A 79 -1.06 -0.33 12.68
N GLN A 80 -0.45 -0.96 13.68
CA GLN A 80 1.01 -0.99 13.84
C GLN A 80 1.69 -1.64 12.62
N ALA A 81 1.18 -2.77 12.11
CA ALA A 81 1.69 -3.38 10.89
C ALA A 81 1.54 -2.48 9.66
N TYR A 82 0.41 -1.79 9.52
CA TYR A 82 0.21 -0.80 8.46
C TYR A 82 1.25 0.33 8.54
N LEU A 83 1.47 0.87 9.75
CA LEU A 83 2.45 1.92 9.99
C LEU A 83 3.88 1.43 9.70
N LEU A 84 4.25 0.23 10.15
CA LEU A 84 5.57 -0.35 9.87
C LEU A 84 5.81 -0.53 8.37
N ILE A 85 4.83 -1.05 7.62
CA ILE A 85 4.94 -1.19 6.17
C ILE A 85 5.02 0.20 5.50
N SER A 86 4.24 1.17 5.98
CA SER A 86 4.28 2.54 5.46
C SER A 86 5.64 3.20 5.68
N ILE A 87 6.24 3.03 6.87
CA ILE A 87 7.56 3.56 7.22
C ILE A 87 8.64 2.84 6.40
N ALA A 88 8.59 1.51 6.31
CA ALA A 88 9.53 0.75 5.50
C ALA A 88 9.48 1.21 4.03
N LEU A 89 8.28 1.43 3.50
CA LEU A 89 8.09 1.94 2.15
C LEU A 89 8.72 3.32 1.97
N SER A 90 8.48 4.26 2.89
CA SER A 90 9.07 5.60 2.78
C SER A 90 10.60 5.57 2.89
N VAL A 91 11.15 4.77 3.79
CA VAL A 91 12.61 4.65 3.98
C VAL A 91 13.27 4.04 2.75
N ILE A 92 12.70 2.95 2.21
CA ILE A 92 13.23 2.30 1.00
C ILE A 92 13.12 3.24 -0.20
N TYR A 93 12.04 4.02 -0.31
CA TYR A 93 11.88 4.98 -1.39
C TYR A 93 12.92 6.12 -1.34
N ILE A 94 13.17 6.69 -0.16
CA ILE A 94 14.23 7.69 0.06
C ILE A 94 15.60 7.09 -0.25
N PHE A 95 15.87 5.88 0.26
CA PHE A 95 17.13 5.17 0.02
C PHE A 95 17.35 4.91 -1.48
N SER A 96 16.31 4.48 -2.20
CA SER A 96 16.35 4.29 -3.64
C SER A 96 16.66 5.59 -4.39
N THR A 97 16.13 6.72 -3.93
CA THR A 97 16.40 8.04 -4.53
C THR A 97 17.89 8.40 -4.41
N ILE A 98 18.49 8.19 -3.23
CA ILE A 98 19.92 8.43 -2.98
C ILE A 98 20.79 7.48 -3.82
N CYS A 99 20.45 6.20 -3.84
CA CYS A 99 21.16 5.20 -4.65
C CYS A 99 21.05 5.47 -6.16
N GLY A 100 19.99 6.15 -6.61
CA GLY A 100 19.79 6.53 -8.01
C GLY A 100 20.84 7.51 -8.57
N VAL A 101 21.55 8.24 -7.71
CA VAL A 101 22.51 9.29 -8.10
C VAL A 101 23.81 8.70 -8.65
N LYS A 102 24.23 7.53 -8.16
CA LYS A 102 25.51 6.92 -8.54
C LYS A 102 25.31 5.89 -9.66
N PRO A 103 25.65 6.18 -10.92
CA PRO A 103 25.66 5.14 -11.94
C PRO A 103 26.74 4.11 -11.63
N ILE A 104 26.41 2.83 -11.75
CA ILE A 104 27.37 1.72 -11.63
C ILE A 104 27.43 1.02 -12.98
N HIS A 105 28.65 0.70 -13.40
CA HIS A 105 28.89 -0.18 -14.54
C HIS A 105 28.97 -1.62 -14.03
N ILE A 106 28.14 -2.50 -14.58
CA ILE A 106 28.14 -3.92 -14.26
C ILE A 106 28.92 -4.65 -15.36
N PRO A 107 30.18 -5.08 -15.11
CA PRO A 107 31.05 -5.62 -16.16
C PRO A 107 30.58 -6.97 -16.72
N ILE A 108 29.69 -7.69 -16.02
CA ILE A 108 29.16 -8.99 -16.49
C ILE A 108 28.15 -8.84 -17.63
N PHE A 109 27.41 -7.72 -17.68
CA PHE A 109 26.36 -7.48 -18.68
C PHE A 109 26.62 -6.27 -19.57
N ASP A 110 27.69 -5.51 -19.30
CA ASP A 110 28.02 -4.23 -19.96
C ASP A 110 26.88 -3.19 -19.91
N ILE A 111 26.08 -3.25 -18.84
CA ILE A 111 24.95 -2.33 -18.62
C ILE A 111 25.36 -1.29 -17.58
N VAL A 112 25.14 -0.01 -17.89
CA VAL A 112 25.20 1.09 -16.93
C VAL A 112 23.82 1.21 -16.27
N THR A 113 23.72 0.91 -14.97
CA THR A 113 22.46 1.02 -14.23
C THR A 113 22.69 1.54 -12.82
N PRO A 114 21.88 2.51 -12.34
CA PRO A 114 21.96 2.92 -10.96
C PRO A 114 21.56 1.77 -10.01
N PRO A 115 22.23 1.60 -8.87
CA PRO A 115 21.90 0.56 -7.89
C PRO A 115 20.47 0.68 -7.34
N GLY A 116 19.88 1.88 -7.42
CA GLY A 116 18.46 2.10 -7.08
C GLY A 116 17.49 1.17 -7.81
N VAL A 117 17.83 0.70 -9.01
CA VAL A 117 16.98 -0.21 -9.81
C VAL A 117 16.77 -1.57 -9.15
N PHE A 118 17.67 -2.01 -8.26
CA PHE A 118 17.51 -3.26 -7.51
C PHE A 118 16.70 -3.09 -6.22
N ILE A 119 16.71 -1.88 -5.65
CA ILE A 119 16.04 -1.55 -4.40
C ILE A 119 14.58 -1.14 -4.65
N TYR A 120 14.34 -0.38 -5.72
CA TYR A 120 13.03 0.14 -6.09
C TYR A 120 11.94 -0.94 -6.27
N PRO A 121 12.18 -2.12 -6.87
CA PRO A 121 11.17 -3.18 -6.95
C PRO A 121 10.57 -3.60 -5.59
N ILE A 122 11.30 -3.39 -4.49
CA ILE A 122 10.81 -3.67 -3.15
C ILE A 122 9.65 -2.72 -2.78
N THR A 123 9.62 -1.49 -3.28
CA THR A 123 8.50 -0.56 -3.02
C THR A 123 7.21 -1.07 -3.64
N PHE A 124 7.25 -1.55 -4.89
CA PHE A 124 6.09 -2.17 -5.54
C PHE A 124 5.56 -3.35 -4.72
N LEU A 125 6.45 -4.22 -4.23
CA LEU A 125 6.08 -5.34 -3.38
C LEU A 125 5.35 -4.89 -2.09
N LEU A 126 5.85 -3.84 -1.43
CA LEU A 126 5.20 -3.29 -0.24
C LEU A 126 3.84 -2.64 -0.55
N VAL A 127 3.71 -1.94 -1.68
CA VAL A 127 2.44 -1.38 -2.14
C VAL A 127 1.43 -2.49 -2.47
N ASP A 128 1.87 -3.58 -3.07
CA ASP A 128 1.02 -4.73 -3.40
C ASP A 128 0.49 -5.40 -2.12
N ILE A 129 1.35 -5.57 -1.11
CA ILE A 129 0.97 -6.04 0.23
C ILE A 129 -0.07 -5.09 0.84
N LEU A 130 0.16 -3.78 0.83
CA LEU A 130 -0.79 -2.80 1.36
C LEU A 130 -2.14 -2.87 0.66
N ASN A 131 -2.15 -2.96 -0.67
CA ASN A 131 -3.38 -3.10 -1.46
C ASN A 131 -4.11 -4.41 -1.14
N GLU A 132 -3.40 -5.49 -0.86
CA GLU A 132 -4.01 -6.77 -0.54
C GLU A 132 -4.71 -6.79 0.81
N PHE A 133 -4.05 -6.30 1.87
CA PHE A 133 -4.56 -6.35 3.25
C PHE A 133 -5.44 -5.17 3.63
N TYR A 134 -5.06 -3.96 3.21
CA TYR A 134 -5.71 -2.72 3.64
C TYR A 134 -6.58 -2.09 2.55
N GLY A 135 -6.44 -2.52 1.30
CA GLY A 135 -7.23 -2.08 0.16
C GLY A 135 -6.76 -0.77 -0.47
N LEU A 136 -7.39 -0.41 -1.58
CA LEU A 136 -6.97 0.67 -2.48
C LEU A 136 -6.86 2.05 -1.78
N ARG A 137 -7.81 2.38 -0.90
CA ARG A 137 -7.86 3.70 -0.26
C ARG A 137 -6.65 3.94 0.65
N LEU A 138 -6.28 2.94 1.43
CA LEU A 138 -5.15 3.03 2.36
C LEU A 138 -3.82 2.93 1.63
N ALA A 139 -3.70 2.05 0.63
CA ALA A 139 -2.51 1.97 -0.21
C ALA A 139 -2.22 3.31 -0.92
N ARG A 140 -3.23 3.95 -1.53
CA ARG A 140 -3.08 5.29 -2.13
C ARG A 140 -2.66 6.35 -1.12
N ARG A 141 -3.20 6.29 0.10
CA ARG A 141 -2.80 7.22 1.17
C ARG A 141 -1.33 7.02 1.54
N THR A 142 -0.85 5.79 1.66
CA THR A 142 0.57 5.51 1.89
C THR A 142 1.45 5.98 0.75
N ILE A 143 1.05 5.78 -0.51
CA ILE A 143 1.79 6.28 -1.69
C ILE A 143 1.96 7.79 -1.60
N ILE A 144 0.89 8.54 -1.30
CA ILE A 144 0.94 10.00 -1.16
C ILE A 144 1.82 10.42 0.02
N ILE A 145 1.72 9.73 1.16
CA ILE A 145 2.54 10.03 2.35
C ILE A 145 4.03 9.82 2.05
N SER A 146 4.40 8.70 1.42
CA SER A 146 5.78 8.40 1.08
C SER A 146 6.34 9.32 0.00
N PHE A 147 5.51 9.70 -0.97
CA PHE A 147 5.83 10.76 -1.92
C PHE A 147 6.12 12.08 -1.22
N ALA A 148 5.24 12.51 -0.30
CA ALA A 148 5.41 13.75 0.45
C ALA A 148 6.64 13.70 1.37
N ALA A 149 6.94 12.55 1.98
CA ALA A 149 8.13 12.35 2.79
C ALA A 149 9.42 12.47 1.97
N ASN A 150 9.46 11.87 0.78
CA ASN A 150 10.62 11.99 -0.12
C ASN A 150 10.79 13.43 -0.63
N LEU A 151 9.69 14.09 -0.97
CA LEU A 151 9.69 15.49 -1.38
C LEU A 151 10.25 16.38 -0.26
N LEU A 152 9.79 16.20 0.99
CA LEU A 152 10.29 16.94 2.14
C LEU A 152 11.78 16.69 2.36
N PHE A 153 12.23 15.44 2.27
CA PHE A 153 13.64 15.06 2.42
C PHE A 153 14.54 15.83 1.44
N VAL A 154 14.19 15.86 0.15
CA VAL A 154 15.01 16.54 -0.86
C VAL A 154 14.85 18.05 -0.82
N LEU A 155 13.67 18.58 -0.48
CA LEU A 155 13.53 20.02 -0.22
C LEU A 155 14.41 20.46 0.96
N GLY A 156 14.55 19.61 1.98
CA GLY A 156 15.50 19.80 3.07
C GLY A 156 16.95 19.85 2.58
N LEU A 157 17.36 18.88 1.74
CA LEU A 157 18.70 18.86 1.14
C LEU A 157 18.95 20.05 0.20
N TRP A 158 17.94 20.48 -0.54
CA TRP A 158 18.03 21.65 -1.39
C TRP A 158 18.17 22.93 -0.55
N GLY A 159 17.43 23.02 0.56
CA GLY A 159 17.57 24.10 1.54
C GLY A 159 18.97 24.18 2.14
N THR A 160 19.62 23.05 2.43
CA THR A 160 21.00 23.05 2.94
C THR A 160 22.02 23.46 1.89
N ALA A 161 21.78 23.19 0.60
CA ALA A 161 22.66 23.65 -0.49
C ALA A 161 22.55 25.17 -0.76
N LEU A 162 21.42 25.81 -0.41
CA LEU A 162 21.25 27.26 -0.52
C LEU A 162 21.98 28.03 0.60
N MET A 163 22.31 27.37 1.71
CA MET A 163 23.02 27.99 2.82
C MET A 163 24.49 28.22 2.47
N PRO A 164 25.08 29.38 2.84
CA PRO A 164 26.48 29.67 2.54
C PRO A 164 27.38 28.68 3.29
N GLY A 165 28.16 27.92 2.52
CA GLY A 165 29.19 27.04 3.07
C GLY A 165 30.33 27.83 3.72
N VAL A 166 31.02 27.20 4.67
CA VAL A 166 32.20 27.80 5.31
C VAL A 166 33.31 28.02 4.26
N PRO A 167 33.92 29.22 4.20
CA PRO A 167 35.03 29.49 3.29
C PRO A 167 36.18 28.50 3.54
N GLY A 168 36.65 27.83 2.49
CA GLY A 168 37.73 26.83 2.57
C GLY A 168 37.29 25.40 2.88
N TRP A 169 35.98 25.11 2.93
CA TRP A 169 35.51 23.73 3.02
C TRP A 169 35.69 22.98 1.69
N GLU A 170 36.58 21.98 1.68
CA GLU A 170 36.98 21.23 0.48
C GLU A 170 35.79 20.62 -0.28
N PHE A 171 34.72 20.22 0.42
CA PHE A 171 33.57 19.54 -0.18
C PHE A 171 32.44 20.47 -0.64
N GLY A 172 32.60 21.80 -0.57
CA GLY A 172 31.52 22.75 -0.91
C GLY A 172 30.99 22.57 -2.34
N ALA A 173 31.89 22.49 -3.33
CA ALA A 173 31.51 22.31 -4.73
C ALA A 173 30.94 20.90 -5.00
N THR A 174 31.55 19.86 -4.41
CA THR A 174 31.11 18.47 -4.55
C THR A 174 29.73 18.23 -3.93
N TYR A 175 29.48 18.81 -2.76
CA TYR A 175 28.19 18.73 -2.08
C TYR A 175 27.07 19.33 -2.93
N ASN A 176 27.27 20.55 -3.45
CA ASN A 176 26.28 21.19 -4.33
C ASN A 176 26.01 20.39 -5.61
N GLY A 177 27.04 19.79 -6.20
CA GLY A 177 26.88 18.89 -7.36
C GLY A 177 26.04 17.65 -7.06
N ILE A 178 26.28 17.02 -5.91
CA ILE A 178 25.50 15.84 -5.45
C ILE A 178 24.05 16.25 -5.18
N VAL A 179 23.82 17.35 -4.47
CA VAL A 179 22.46 17.82 -4.14
C VAL A 179 21.67 18.14 -5.40
N ASN A 180 22.26 18.86 -6.37
CA ASN A 180 21.60 19.14 -7.64
C ASN A 180 21.23 17.86 -8.40
N SER A 181 22.12 16.86 -8.38
CA SER A 181 21.84 15.56 -8.98
C SER A 181 20.69 14.84 -8.28
N ILE A 182 20.63 14.87 -6.94
CA ILE A 182 19.52 14.33 -6.15
C ILE A 182 18.20 15.03 -6.50
N VAL A 183 18.20 16.35 -6.65
CA VAL A 183 17.00 17.12 -7.00
C VAL A 183 16.47 16.73 -8.38
N SER A 184 17.34 16.63 -9.38
CA SER A 184 16.95 16.18 -10.73
C SER A 184 16.40 14.76 -10.72
N VAL A 185 17.07 13.84 -10.03
CA VAL A 185 16.62 12.45 -9.88
C VAL A 185 15.28 12.40 -9.15
N LEU A 186 15.08 13.20 -8.10
CA LEU A 186 13.81 13.26 -7.38
C LEU A 186 12.67 13.69 -8.30
N LEU A 187 12.84 14.72 -9.13
CA LEU A 187 11.75 15.21 -9.99
C LEU A 187 11.29 14.11 -10.95
N ALA A 188 12.26 13.41 -11.56
CA ALA A 188 11.98 12.28 -12.44
C ALA A 188 11.34 11.10 -11.69
N SER A 189 11.91 10.68 -10.56
CA SER A 189 11.44 9.52 -9.79
C SER A 189 10.07 9.79 -9.16
N SER A 190 9.81 11.01 -8.72
CA SER A 190 8.55 11.42 -8.09
C SER A 190 7.38 11.38 -9.08
N LEU A 191 7.58 11.87 -10.30
CA LEU A 191 6.58 11.76 -11.37
C LEU A 191 6.34 10.31 -11.76
N ALA A 192 7.42 9.55 -11.96
CA ALA A 192 7.34 8.14 -12.31
C ALA A 192 6.60 7.33 -11.24
N TYR A 193 7.03 7.43 -9.98
CA TYR A 193 6.46 6.76 -8.80
C TYR A 193 4.98 7.12 -8.61
N PHE A 194 4.62 8.40 -8.69
CA PHE A 194 3.25 8.84 -8.46
C PHE A 194 2.29 8.25 -9.51
N ILE A 195 2.70 8.21 -10.77
CA ILE A 195 1.87 7.68 -11.86
C ILE A 195 1.86 6.14 -11.80
N SER A 196 3.01 5.51 -11.71
CA SER A 196 3.17 4.05 -11.80
C SER A 196 2.49 3.34 -10.64
N GLU A 197 2.66 3.80 -9.40
CA GLU A 197 2.07 3.15 -8.22
C GLU A 197 0.56 3.34 -8.12
N ASN A 198 0.04 4.48 -8.61
CA ASN A 198 -1.40 4.68 -8.71
C ASN A 198 -2.03 3.75 -9.76
N ILE A 199 -1.36 3.56 -10.90
CA ILE A 199 -1.77 2.59 -11.94
C ILE A 199 -1.69 1.16 -11.38
N ASN A 200 -0.59 0.79 -10.72
CA ASN A 200 -0.40 -0.52 -10.10
C ASN A 200 -1.55 -0.85 -9.14
N SER A 201 -1.79 0.04 -8.17
CA SER A 201 -2.83 -0.13 -7.16
C SER A 201 -4.23 -0.22 -7.77
N TYR A 202 -4.52 0.59 -8.79
CA TYR A 202 -5.80 0.54 -9.50
C TYR A 202 -5.99 -0.79 -10.25
N LEU A 203 -4.99 -1.24 -11.01
CA LEU A 203 -5.03 -2.48 -11.76
C LEU A 203 -5.15 -3.69 -10.84
N LEU A 204 -4.41 -3.73 -9.72
CA LEU A 204 -4.58 -4.74 -8.69
C LEU A 204 -6.04 -4.83 -8.24
N CYS A 205 -6.64 -3.71 -7.85
CA CYS A 205 -8.02 -3.69 -7.36
C CYS A 205 -9.02 -4.13 -8.45
N LYS A 206 -8.82 -3.69 -9.69
CA LYS A 206 -9.68 -4.03 -10.83
C LYS A 206 -9.61 -5.52 -11.17
N ILE A 207 -8.40 -6.07 -11.28
CA ILE A 207 -8.18 -7.50 -11.56
C ILE A 207 -8.69 -8.35 -10.40
N LYS A 208 -8.53 -7.92 -9.13
CA LYS A 208 -9.10 -8.60 -7.96
C LYS A 208 -10.63 -8.75 -8.07
N SER A 209 -11.30 -7.68 -8.49
CA SER A 209 -12.75 -7.68 -8.71
C SER A 209 -13.17 -8.58 -9.87
N LEU A 210 -12.37 -8.65 -10.94
CA LEU A 210 -12.67 -9.49 -12.11
C LEU A 210 -12.43 -10.99 -11.85
N THR A 211 -11.42 -11.33 -11.05
CA THR A 211 -11.01 -12.72 -10.78
C THR A 211 -11.64 -13.33 -9.53
N ASN A 212 -12.61 -12.65 -8.88
CA ASN A 212 -13.22 -13.07 -7.62
C ASN A 212 -12.17 -13.50 -6.57
N SER A 213 -11.03 -12.81 -6.53
CA SER A 213 -9.90 -13.09 -5.62
C SER A 213 -9.24 -14.48 -5.73
N LYS A 214 -9.45 -15.24 -6.82
CA LYS A 214 -8.88 -16.60 -6.98
C LYS A 214 -7.39 -16.62 -7.35
N TYR A 215 -6.92 -15.70 -8.21
CA TYR A 215 -5.55 -15.73 -8.77
C TYR A 215 -4.71 -14.54 -8.31
N LEU A 216 -4.02 -14.69 -7.17
CA LEU A 216 -3.16 -13.64 -6.59
C LEU A 216 -1.91 -13.39 -7.44
N PHE A 217 -1.22 -14.46 -7.86
CA PHE A 217 0.02 -14.38 -8.65
C PHE A 217 -0.18 -13.60 -9.96
N LEU A 218 -1.22 -13.98 -10.73
CA LEU A 218 -1.52 -13.33 -12.00
C LEU A 218 -1.82 -11.84 -11.81
N ARG A 219 -2.57 -11.50 -10.76
CA ARG A 219 -2.92 -10.12 -10.45
C ARG A 219 -1.69 -9.25 -10.17
N VAL A 220 -0.79 -9.74 -9.32
CA VAL A 220 0.41 -9.02 -8.90
C VAL A 220 1.36 -8.83 -10.07
N ILE A 221 1.64 -9.88 -10.84
CA ILE A 221 2.57 -9.78 -11.97
C ILE A 221 2.00 -8.87 -13.05
N THR A 222 0.74 -9.04 -13.44
CA THR A 222 0.17 -8.21 -14.51
C THR A 222 0.12 -6.73 -14.13
N SER A 223 -0.22 -6.39 -12.87
CA SER A 223 -0.24 -4.99 -12.44
C SER A 223 1.16 -4.39 -12.36
N THR A 224 2.12 -5.11 -11.78
CA THR A 224 3.50 -4.64 -11.62
C THR A 224 4.24 -4.55 -12.96
N VAL A 225 4.00 -5.46 -13.91
CA VAL A 225 4.56 -5.38 -15.26
C VAL A 225 4.05 -4.11 -15.97
N ILE A 226 2.74 -3.85 -15.94
CA ILE A 226 2.21 -2.64 -16.58
C ILE A 226 2.73 -1.37 -15.89
N ALA A 227 2.72 -1.35 -14.56
CA ALA A 227 3.21 -0.20 -13.80
C ALA A 227 4.71 0.05 -14.01
N SER A 228 5.53 -0.98 -14.00
CA SER A 228 6.98 -0.88 -14.21
C SER A 228 7.36 -0.42 -15.62
N ALA A 229 6.53 -0.73 -16.63
CA ALA A 229 6.71 -0.19 -17.98
C ALA A 229 6.54 1.34 -17.99
N PHE A 230 5.42 1.83 -17.44
CA PHE A 230 5.19 3.29 -17.32
C PHE A 230 6.25 3.96 -16.47
N ASP A 231 6.63 3.35 -15.35
CA ASP A 231 7.66 3.85 -14.45
C ASP A 231 9.00 4.05 -15.16
N SER A 232 9.47 3.04 -15.88
CA SER A 232 10.78 3.08 -16.54
C SER A 232 10.80 4.07 -17.71
N ILE A 233 9.70 4.15 -18.49
CA ILE A 233 9.56 5.11 -19.57
C ILE A 233 9.60 6.54 -19.01
N ILE A 234 8.79 6.86 -18.01
CA ILE A 234 8.70 8.21 -17.43
C ILE A 234 10.02 8.58 -16.75
N PHE A 235 10.58 7.68 -15.94
CA PHE A 235 11.81 7.92 -15.20
C PHE A 235 12.98 8.21 -16.13
N CYS A 236 13.30 7.31 -17.06
CA CYS A 236 14.43 7.49 -17.96
C CYS A 236 14.24 8.68 -18.91
N SER A 237 13.01 8.90 -19.40
CA SER A 237 12.73 10.04 -20.28
C SER A 237 12.90 11.37 -19.57
N VAL A 238 12.50 11.50 -18.30
CA VAL A 238 12.60 12.76 -17.55
C VAL A 238 13.98 12.95 -16.93
N ALA A 239 14.59 11.90 -16.37
CA ALA A 239 15.88 11.99 -15.68
C ALA A 239 17.04 12.32 -16.62
N PHE A 240 17.01 11.81 -17.86
CA PHE A 240 18.11 11.92 -18.81
C PHE A 240 17.76 12.77 -20.05
N TYR A 241 16.62 13.48 -20.01
CA TYR A 241 16.22 14.38 -21.10
C TYR A 241 17.30 15.42 -21.36
N GLY A 242 17.91 15.38 -22.55
CA GLY A 242 18.94 16.34 -22.97
C GLY A 242 20.34 16.13 -22.39
N VAL A 243 20.57 15.06 -21.61
CA VAL A 243 21.90 14.71 -21.07
C VAL A 243 22.54 13.54 -21.82
N LEU A 244 21.75 12.51 -22.14
CA LEU A 244 22.21 11.31 -22.84
C LEU A 244 21.55 11.19 -24.22
N GLY A 245 22.20 10.46 -25.13
CA GLY A 245 21.64 10.14 -26.45
C GLY A 245 20.37 9.29 -26.35
N ILE A 246 19.43 9.48 -27.28
CA ILE A 246 18.13 8.78 -27.31
C ILE A 246 18.31 7.25 -27.28
N ASP A 247 19.35 6.73 -27.93
CA ASP A 247 19.58 5.29 -28.05
C ASP A 247 19.99 4.67 -26.71
N ILE A 248 20.86 5.35 -25.96
CA ILE A 248 21.26 4.97 -24.60
C ILE A 248 20.06 4.98 -23.66
N ILE A 249 19.19 6.00 -23.78
CA ILE A 249 17.96 6.09 -22.96
C ILE A 249 17.04 4.90 -23.22
N LYS A 250 16.86 4.48 -24.48
CA LYS A 250 16.04 3.30 -24.82
C LYS A 250 16.62 2.01 -24.24
N GLU A 251 17.92 1.81 -24.35
CA GLU A 251 18.59 0.64 -23.75
C GLU A 251 18.41 0.60 -22.24
N MET A 252 18.56 1.75 -21.57
CA MET A 252 18.32 1.86 -20.13
C MET A 252 16.87 1.54 -19.75
N ILE A 253 15.88 2.01 -20.52
CA ILE A 253 14.46 1.70 -20.27
C ILE A 253 14.23 0.19 -20.33
N ILE A 254 14.74 -0.48 -21.36
CA ILE A 254 14.55 -1.92 -21.56
C ILE A 254 15.24 -2.70 -20.44
N ALA A 255 16.48 -2.35 -20.10
CA ALA A 255 17.24 -3.00 -19.05
C ALA A 255 16.53 -2.88 -17.68
N GLN A 256 16.11 -1.66 -17.31
CA GLN A 256 15.39 -1.42 -16.06
C GLN A 256 14.06 -2.15 -16.01
N PHE A 257 13.31 -2.16 -17.11
CA PHE A 257 12.05 -2.86 -17.21
C PHE A 257 12.23 -4.37 -17.00
N LEU A 258 13.19 -5.00 -17.69
CA LEU A 258 13.46 -6.43 -17.56
C LEU A 258 13.86 -6.81 -16.13
N ILE A 259 14.72 -6.02 -15.48
CA ILE A 259 15.10 -6.24 -14.07
C ILE A 259 13.86 -6.17 -13.17
N LYS A 260 13.02 -5.14 -13.33
CA LYS A 260 11.79 -4.99 -12.52
C LYS A 260 10.81 -6.15 -12.74
N VAL A 261 10.67 -6.65 -13.96
CA VAL A 261 9.82 -7.81 -14.27
C VAL A 261 10.39 -9.10 -13.65
N ALA A 262 11.70 -9.32 -13.71
CA ALA A 262 12.31 -10.46 -13.03
C ALA A 262 12.07 -10.41 -11.51
N TYR A 263 12.20 -9.22 -10.92
CA TYR A 263 11.90 -9.00 -9.51
C TYR A 263 10.41 -9.20 -9.17
N SER A 264 9.49 -8.82 -10.05
CA SER A 264 8.06 -8.99 -9.77
C SER A 264 7.67 -10.46 -9.69
N ILE A 265 8.25 -11.30 -10.55
CA ILE A 265 8.06 -12.76 -10.52
C ILE A 265 8.60 -13.36 -9.21
N LEU A 266 9.80 -12.97 -8.79
CA LEU A 266 10.39 -13.40 -7.51
C LEU A 266 9.59 -12.88 -6.31
N GLY A 267 9.09 -11.65 -6.41
CA GLY A 267 8.34 -10.93 -5.38
C GLY A 267 6.99 -11.55 -5.03
N VAL A 268 6.44 -12.43 -5.89
CA VAL A 268 5.20 -13.13 -5.57
C VAL A 268 5.36 -14.08 -4.38
N GLY A 269 6.52 -14.73 -4.24
CA GLY A 269 6.80 -15.64 -3.13
C GLY A 269 6.64 -14.98 -1.74
N PRO A 270 7.32 -13.86 -1.48
CA PRO A 270 7.15 -13.08 -0.25
C PRO A 270 5.71 -12.66 0.03
N ILE A 271 4.91 -12.30 -0.98
CA ILE A 271 3.52 -11.89 -0.77
C ILE A 271 2.68 -13.07 -0.24
N TYR A 272 2.87 -14.28 -0.77
CA TYR A 272 2.24 -15.48 -0.23
C TYR A 272 2.71 -15.80 1.20
N LEU A 273 4.00 -15.59 1.49
CA LEU A 273 4.56 -15.77 2.83
C LEU A 273 3.93 -14.80 3.82
N VAL A 274 3.87 -13.51 3.48
CA VAL A 274 3.24 -12.48 4.31
C VAL A 274 1.75 -12.79 4.50
N ARG A 275 1.04 -13.27 3.48
CA ARG A 275 -0.35 -13.75 3.63
C ARG A 275 -0.49 -14.91 4.61
N LYS A 276 0.44 -15.86 4.60
CA LYS A 276 0.46 -16.97 5.57
C LYS A 276 0.77 -16.47 6.98
N ILE A 277 1.74 -15.57 7.14
CA ILE A 277 2.12 -14.96 8.42
C ILE A 277 0.96 -14.15 8.97
N PHE A 278 0.36 -13.27 8.17
CA PHE A 278 -0.75 -12.41 8.56
C PHE A 278 -1.96 -13.23 9.01
N ARG A 279 -2.28 -14.32 8.29
CA ARG A 279 -3.32 -15.29 8.70
C ARG A 279 -3.00 -15.94 10.05
N ASN A 280 -1.74 -16.28 10.31
CA ASN A 280 -1.33 -16.93 11.56
C ASN A 280 -1.21 -15.93 12.75
N TYR A 281 -0.87 -14.67 12.49
CA TYR A 281 -0.64 -13.65 13.53
C TYR A 281 -1.94 -12.99 14.00
N ILE A 282 -2.94 -12.85 13.13
CA ILE A 282 -4.24 -12.24 13.46
C ILE A 282 -5.26 -13.25 13.96
N ASN A 283 -5.18 -14.52 13.55
CA ASN A 283 -6.06 -15.58 14.06
C ASN A 283 -5.51 -16.30 15.30
N ARG A 284 -4.50 -15.78 16.01
CA ARG A 284 -4.20 -16.29 17.34
C ARG A 284 -5.31 -15.77 18.27
N PRO A 285 -6.23 -16.62 18.77
CA PRO A 285 -7.09 -16.19 19.85
C PRO A 285 -6.18 -15.74 20.98
N THR A 286 -6.39 -14.52 21.45
CA THR A 286 -5.81 -14.08 22.70
C THR A 286 -6.37 -15.02 23.75
N ASP A 287 -5.55 -15.93 24.28
CA ASP A 287 -5.87 -16.72 25.47
C ASP A 287 -5.96 -15.73 26.64
N ALA A 288 -7.09 -15.03 26.75
CA ALA A 288 -7.47 -14.38 27.99
C ALA A 288 -7.86 -15.52 28.95
N PRO A 289 -7.21 -15.65 30.13
CA PRO A 289 -7.63 -16.63 31.09
C PRO A 289 -9.06 -16.27 31.50
N VAL A 290 -10.02 -17.11 31.11
CA VAL A 290 -11.36 -17.11 31.70
C VAL A 290 -11.15 -17.42 33.17
N ASN A 291 -11.18 -16.38 33.99
CA ASN A 291 -11.07 -16.50 35.43
C ASN A 291 -12.29 -17.28 35.93
N LYS A 292 -12.11 -18.59 36.09
CA LYS A 292 -13.12 -19.59 36.48
C LYS A 292 -13.47 -19.50 37.98
N LYS A 293 -13.50 -18.29 38.55
CA LYS A 293 -13.78 -18.04 39.97
C LYS A 293 -14.75 -16.87 40.16
N LEU A 294 -15.96 -16.97 39.63
CA LEU A 294 -17.13 -16.16 40.06
C LEU A 294 -18.45 -16.94 39.86
N ALA A 295 -18.42 -18.28 39.98
CA ALA A 295 -19.63 -19.11 39.96
C ALA A 295 -19.80 -19.96 41.24
N GLU A 296 -19.06 -19.64 42.29
CA GLU A 296 -19.24 -20.18 43.64
C GLU A 296 -18.96 -19.06 44.65
N VAL A 297 -19.93 -18.17 44.84
CA VAL A 297 -20.42 -17.63 46.14
C VAL A 297 -21.81 -17.05 45.87
#